data_AF-A0A8T5XV00-F1
#
_entry.id   AF-A0A8T5XV00-F1
#
_cell.length_a   1.000
_cell.length_b   1.000
_cell.length_c   1.000
_cell.angle_alpha   90.00
_cell.angle_beta   90.00
_cell.angle_gamma   90.00
#
_symmetry.space_group_name_H-M   'P 1'
#
loop_
_entity.id
_entity.type
_entity.pdbx_description
1 polymer ?
#
loop_
_entity_poly.entity_id
_entity_poly.type
_entity_poly.pdbx_seq_one_letter_code
_entity_poly.pdbx_strand_id
1 'polypeptide(L)' 'MSKLAPIVNGAIEKLKLKKYNLEIIGDEKRIKYLGVKKLPALIINDKIHIEGRLPSLKEVIKIIQSYNN' A
#
# COMPACT_ATOMS: atom_id res chain seq x y z
N MET A 1 -2.23 -9.72 12.34
CA MET A 1 -1.26 -8.78 11.73
C MET A 1 -1.40 -8.81 10.21
N SER A 2 -1.40 -7.66 9.54
CA SER A 2 -1.53 -7.58 8.07
C SER A 2 -0.30 -8.17 7.38
N LYS A 3 -0.50 -9.12 6.45
CA LYS A 3 0.59 -9.68 5.63
C LYS A 3 1.11 -8.71 4.56
N LEU A 4 0.34 -7.66 4.25
CA LEU A 4 0.70 -6.65 3.22
C LEU A 4 1.69 -5.61 3.76
N ALA A 5 1.55 -5.19 5.03
CA ALA A 5 2.41 -4.18 5.65
C ALA A 5 3.92 -4.47 5.54
N PRO A 6 4.43 -5.68 5.85
CA PRO A 6 5.87 -5.97 5.71
C PRO A 6 6.35 -5.91 4.26
N ILE A 7 5.50 -6.20 3.28
CA ILE A 7 5.83 -6.11 1.85
C ILE A 7 6.01 -4.65 1.44
N VAL A 8 5.13 -3.77 1.91
CA VAL A 8 5.21 -2.32 1.66
C VAL A 8 6.46 -1.74 2.33
N ASN A 9 6.73 -2.08 3.59
CA ASN A 9 7.94 -1.64 4.29
C ASN A 9 9.22 -2.06 3.55
N GLY A 10 9.32 -3.33 3.14
CA GLY A 10 10.47 -3.81 2.38
C GLY A 10 10.64 -3.11 1.02
N ALA A 11 9.55 -2.66 0.40
CA ALA A 11 9.62 -1.89 -0.85
C ALA A 11 10.16 -0.47 -0.60
N ILE A 12 9.65 0.20 0.45
CA ILE A 12 10.10 1.54 0.87
C ILE A 12 11.59 1.53 1.21
N GLU A 13 12.04 0.54 1.99
CA GLU A 13 13.46 0.37 2.36
C GLU A 13 14.35 0.16 1.13
N LYS A 14 13.94 -0.71 0.20
CA LYS A 14 14.69 -0.97 -1.04
C LYS A 14 14.80 0.27 -1.93
N LEU A 15 13.75 1.09 -1.96
CA LEU A 15 13.71 2.32 -2.73
C LEU A 15 14.42 3.48 -2.03
N LYS A 16 14.87 3.29 -0.77
CA LYS A 16 15.51 4.34 0.04
C LYS A 16 14.69 5.62 0.09
N LEU A 17 13.35 5.49 0.14
CA LEU A 17 12.46 6.64 0.17
C LEU A 17 12.68 7.43 1.47
N LYS A 18 13.03 8.71 1.31
CA LYS A 18 13.33 9.60 2.45
C LYS A 18 12.10 10.38 2.95
N LYS A 19 11.08 10.52 2.10
CA LYS A 19 9.86 11.28 2.41
C LYS A 19 8.64 10.46 2.00
N TYR A 20 7.93 9.94 2.99
CA TYR A 20 6.67 9.22 2.81
C TYR A 20 5.86 9.34 4.09
N ASN A 21 4.54 9.19 3.97
CA ASN A 21 3.66 8.97 5.11
C ASN A 21 3.03 7.59 4.94
N LEU A 22 3.29 6.69 5.89
CA LEU A 22 2.73 5.35 5.88
C LEU A 22 1.71 5.23 7.02
N GLU A 23 0.47 4.92 6.67
CA GLU A 23 -0.59 4.68 7.62
C GLU A 23 -1.17 3.27 7.44
N ILE A 24 -1.33 2.54 8.53
CA ILE A 24 -2.05 1.25 8.54
C ILE A 24 -3.48 1.52 9.02
N ILE A 25 -4.44 1.32 8.12
CA ILE A 25 -5.86 1.53 8.42
C ILE A 25 -6.50 0.17 8.72
N GLY A 26 -7.04 0.03 9.93
CA GLY A 26 -7.83 -1.13 10.37
C GLY A 26 -9.29 -0.79 10.71
N ASP A 27 -9.68 0.48 10.69
CA ASP A 27 -11.04 0.93 10.99
C ASP A 27 -11.98 0.70 9.79
N GLU A 28 -13.06 -0.04 10.01
CA GLU A 28 -14.01 -0.42 8.95
C GLU A 28 -14.70 0.80 8.32
N LYS A 29 -15.02 1.83 9.10
CA LYS A 29 -15.68 3.04 8.58
C LYS A 29 -14.76 3.77 7.61
N ARG A 30 -13.49 3.93 7.97
CA ARG A 30 -12.46 4.56 7.13
C ARG A 30 -12.15 3.73 5.90
N ILE A 31 -12.07 2.40 6.01
CA ILE A 31 -11.91 1.49 4.87
C ILE A 31 -13.06 1.66 3.86
N LYS A 32 -14.31 1.68 4.35
CA LYS A 32 -15.50 1.89 3.51
C LYS A 32 -15.52 3.28 2.88
N TYR A 33 -15.15 4.32 3.64
CA TYR A 33 -15.06 5.70 3.15
C TYR A 33 -14.04 5.83 2.00
N LEU A 34 -12.92 5.11 2.09
CA LEU A 34 -11.89 5.07 1.04
C LEU A 34 -12.29 4.22 -0.18
N GLY A 35 -13.52 3.67 -0.21
CA GLY A 35 -14.04 2.91 -1.35
C GLY A 35 -13.48 1.50 -1.50
N VAL A 36 -12.78 0.99 -0.49
CA VAL A 36 -12.23 -0.37 -0.49
C VAL A 36 -13.35 -1.39 -0.24
N LYS A 37 -13.48 -2.34 -1.16
CA LYS A 37 -14.43 -3.46 -1.18
C LYS A 37 -13.79 -4.77 -0.75
N LYS A 38 -12.49 -4.99 -1.02
CA LYS A 38 -11.80 -6.24 -0.67
C LYS A 38 -10.45 -5.99 0.00
N LEU A 39 -10.22 -6.67 1.11
CA LEU A 39 -8.94 -6.63 1.82
C LEU A 39 -8.04 -7.81 1.44
N PRO A 40 -6.70 -7.68 1.55
CA PRO A 40 -5.98 -6.45 1.87
C PRO A 40 -5.98 -5.47 0.68
N ALA A 41 -5.76 -4.18 0.97
CA ALA A 41 -5.69 -3.13 -0.04
C ALA A 41 -4.49 -2.19 0.17
N LEU A 42 -3.95 -1.66 -0.93
CA LEU A 42 -2.91 -0.63 -0.93
C LEU A 42 -3.45 0.63 -1.61
N ILE A 43 -3.41 1.75 -0.90
CA ILE A 43 -3.77 3.07 -1.40
C ILE A 43 -2.53 3.94 -1.41
N ILE A 44 -2.31 4.66 -2.51
CA ILE A 44 -1.24 5.65 -2.67
C ILE A 44 -1.87 6.90 -3.30
N ASN A 45 -1.67 8.07 -2.69
CA ASN A 45 -2.21 9.35 -3.17
C ASN A 45 -3.71 9.26 -3.53
N ASP A 46 -4.51 8.75 -2.58
CA ASP A 46 -5.97 8.56 -2.69
C ASP A 46 -6.45 7.60 -3.80
N LYS A 47 -5.55 6.83 -4.40
CA LYS A 47 -5.87 5.81 -5.42
C LYS A 47 -5.62 4.40 -4.91
N ILE A 48 -6.60 3.51 -5.12
CA ILE A 48 -6.48 2.08 -4.84
C ILE A 48 -5.62 1.43 -5.94
N HIS A 49 -4.49 0.84 -5.55
CA HIS A 49 -3.58 0.14 -6.46
C HIS A 49 -3.69 -1.38 -6.39
N ILE A 50 -4.02 -1.88 -5.21
CA ILE A 50 -4.07 -3.30 -4.91
C ILE A 50 -5.30 -3.50 -4.06
N GLU A 51 -6.07 -4.52 -4.39
CA GLU A 51 -7.30 -4.82 -3.68
C GLU A 51 -7.60 -6.33 -3.75
N GLY A 52 -8.00 -6.92 -2.63
CA GLY A 52 -8.46 -8.31 -2.57
C GLY A 52 -7.40 -9.36 -2.84
N ARG A 53 -6.11 -9.00 -2.86
CA ARG A 53 -5.00 -9.94 -3.03
C ARG A 53 -3.74 -9.45 -2.34
N LEU A 54 -2.86 -10.40 -2.03
CA LEU A 54 -1.52 -10.11 -1.55
C LEU A 54 -0.57 -9.96 -2.76
N PRO A 55 0.06 -8.79 -2.96
CA PRO A 55 1.01 -8.57 -4.04
C PRO A 55 2.40 -9.12 -3.69
N SER A 56 3.27 -9.20 -4.70
CA SER A 56 4.69 -9.49 -4.47
C SER A 56 5.48 -8.22 -4.14
N LEU A 57 6.63 -8.37 -3.49
CA LEU A 57 7.55 -7.25 -3.22
C LEU A 57 7.95 -6.50 -4.50
N LYS A 58 8.26 -7.22 -5.58
CA LYS A 58 8.65 -6.63 -6.88
C LYS A 58 7.54 -5.77 -7.47
N GLU A 59 6.30 -6.20 -7.30
CA GLU A 59 5.14 -5.46 -7.79
C GLU A 59 4.92 -4.16 -7.03
N VAL A 60 4.98 -4.21 -5.69
CA VAL A 60 4.87 -3.01 -4.86
C VAL A 60 5.97 -1.99 -5.18
N ILE A 61 7.20 -2.46 -5.40
CA ILE A 61 8.31 -1.58 -5.84
C ILE A 61 7.97 -0.85 -7.14
N LYS A 62 7.46 -1.57 -8.16
CA LYS A 62 7.07 -0.96 -9.44
C LYS A 62 5.98 0.09 -9.27
N ILE A 63 4.97 -0.21 -8.46
CA ILE A 63 3.86 0.71 -8.17
C ILE A 63 4.39 1.98 -7.49
N ILE A 64 5.23 1.85 -6.48
CA ILE A 64 5.79 3.02 -5.77
C ILE A 64 6.69 3.85 -6.71
N GLN A 65 7.50 3.19 -7.55
CA GLN A 65 8.37 3.88 -8.51
C GLN A 65 7.60 4.73 -9.52
N SER A 66 6.39 4.31 -9.95
CA SER A 66 5.59 5.12 -10.88
C SER A 66 5.13 6.46 -10.31
N TYR A 67 5.26 6.68 -9.00
CA TYR A 67 4.92 7.92 -8.30
C TYR A 67 6.12 8.80 -7.95
N ASN A 68 7.34 8.33 -8.22
CA ASN A 68 8.57 9.05 -7.89
C ASN A 68 9.27 9.62 -9.12
N ASN A 69 8.54 9.74 -10.25
CA ASN A 69 8.97 10.43 -11.48
C ASN A 69 8.33 11.81 -11.57
#